data_AF-A0A0F8XD66-F1
#
_entry.id   AF-A0A0F8XD66-F1
#
_cell.length_a   1.000
_cell.length_b   1.000
_cell.length_c   1.000
_cell.angle_alpha   90.00
_cell.angle_beta   90.00
_cell.angle_gamma   90.00
#
_symmetry.space_group_name_H-M   'P 1'
#
loop_
_entity.id
_entity.type
_entity.pdbx_description
1 polymer ?
#
loop_
_entity_poly.entity_id
_entity_poly.type
_entity_poly.pdbx_seq_one_letter_code
_entity_poly.pdbx_strand_id
1 'polypeptide(L)' 'MIPGEIIPAEGTLTLNADSKAITLMVANTGDRPVQVGSHYHFAESNPALE' A
#
# COMPACT_ATOMS: atom_id res chain seq x y z
N MET A 1 2.52 26.59 24.21
CA MET A 1 1.63 25.44 24.45
C MET A 1 0.59 25.46 23.35
N ILE A 2 0.58 24.44 22.49
CA ILE A 2 -0.34 24.32 21.35
C ILE A 2 -1.31 23.19 21.68
N PRO A 3 -2.58 23.48 22.03
CA PRO A 3 -3.57 22.44 22.28
C PRO A 3 -3.72 21.50 21.08
N GLY A 4 -3.53 20.20 21.31
CA GLY A 4 -3.59 19.18 20.27
C GLY A 4 -2.28 18.92 19.52
N GLU A 5 -1.15 19.52 19.95
CA GLU A 5 0.13 19.20 19.34
C GLU A 5 0.53 17.73 19.57
N ILE A 6 0.96 17.08 18.50
CA ILE A 6 1.59 15.77 18.56
C ILE A 6 3.09 16.00 18.39
N ILE A 7 3.87 15.51 19.35
CA ILE A 7 5.33 15.51 19.29
C ILE A 7 5.75 14.06 18.99
N PRO A 8 5.87 13.67 17.70
CA PRO A 8 6.28 12.31 17.36
C PRO A 8 7.72 12.06 17.83
N ALA A 9 7.99 10.83 18.28
CA ALA A 9 9.35 10.41 18.55
C ALA A 9 10.17 10.38 17.25
N GLU A 10 11.47 10.62 17.36
CA GLU A 10 12.38 10.45 16.23
C GLU A 10 12.49 8.97 15.83
N GLY A 11 12.72 8.73 14.53
CA GLY A 11 12.99 7.40 13.99
C GLY A 11 11.98 6.94 12.94
N THR A 12 11.98 5.63 12.68
CA THR A 12 11.17 4.98 11.65
C THR A 12 10.49 3.73 12.19
N LEU A 13 9.30 3.40 11.70
CA LEU A 13 8.61 2.15 12.01
C LEU A 13 8.80 1.15 10.87
N THR A 14 9.32 -0.03 11.20
CA THR A 14 9.36 -1.16 10.25
C THR A 14 7.98 -1.82 10.22
N LEU A 15 7.35 -1.85 9.04
CA LEU A 15 6.09 -2.55 8.81
C LEU A 15 6.37 -3.92 8.19
N ASN A 16 5.59 -4.93 8.56
CA ASN A 16 5.63 -6.28 7.96
C ASN A 16 7.02 -6.96 8.01
N ALA A 17 7.81 -6.72 9.08
CA ALA A 17 9.24 -7.08 9.16
C ALA A 17 9.56 -8.55 8.82
N ASP A 18 8.67 -9.48 9.17
CA ASP A 18 8.88 -10.92 9.01
C ASP A 18 8.09 -11.52 7.83
N SER A 19 7.37 -10.69 7.08
CA SER A 19 6.57 -11.14 5.94
C SER A 19 7.42 -11.22 4.68
N LYS A 20 7.26 -12.31 3.92
CA LYS A 20 7.91 -12.44 2.62
C LYS A 20 7.22 -11.53 1.61
N ALA A 21 7.92 -10.50 1.16
CA ALA A 21 7.45 -9.66 0.07
C ALA A 21 7.72 -10.31 -1.30
N ILE A 22 6.82 -10.05 -2.24
CA ILE A 22 7.02 -10.27 -3.67
C ILE A 22 6.94 -8.92 -4.38
N THR A 23 7.78 -8.71 -5.38
CA THR A 23 7.73 -7.51 -6.23
C THR A 23 7.20 -7.92 -7.59
N LEU A 24 6.16 -7.22 -8.05
CA LEU A 24 5.52 -7.46 -9.33
C LEU A 24 5.51 -6.14 -10.13
N MET A 25 5.74 -6.23 -11.44
CA MET A 25 5.42 -5.13 -12.34
C MET A 25 3.95 -5.25 -12.72
N VAL A 26 3.21 -4.14 -12.68
CA VAL A 26 1.77 -4.12 -12.93
C VAL A 26 1.45 -3.01 -13.92
N ALA A 27 0.69 -3.33 -14.96
CA ALA A 27 0.18 -2.37 -15.94
C ALA A 27 -1.34 -2.39 -15.94
N ASN A 28 -1.98 -1.21 -15.89
CA ASN A 28 -3.41 -1.10 -16.15
C ASN A 28 -3.64 -0.97 -17.66
N THR A 29 -4.20 -2.01 -18.28
CA THR A 29 -4.52 -2.04 -19.71
C THR A 29 -5.94 -1.57 -20.02
N GLY A 30 -6.73 -1.27 -18.98
CA GLY A 30 -8.08 -0.76 -19.08
C GLY A 30 -8.17 0.72 -19.42
N ASP A 31 -9.37 1.17 -19.74
CA ASP A 31 -9.70 2.56 -20.07
C ASP A 31 -10.12 3.42 -18.87
N ARG A 32 -10.16 2.81 -17.67
CA ARG A 32 -10.63 3.42 -16.42
C ARG A 32 -9.56 3.30 -15.33
N PRO A 33 -9.51 4.26 -14.40
CA PRO A 33 -8.59 4.21 -13.26
C PRO A 33 -8.91 3.03 -12.35
N VAL A 34 -7.86 2.45 -11.75
CA VAL A 34 -7.95 1.35 -10.77
C VAL A 34 -7.10 1.71 -9.55
N GLN A 35 -7.62 1.46 -8.35
CA GLN A 35 -6.93 1.59 -7.07
C GLN A 35 -7.16 0.32 -6.25
N VAL A 36 -6.11 -0.21 -5.62
CA VAL A 36 -6.18 -1.45 -4.82
C VAL A 36 -5.77 -1.14 -3.37
N GLY A 37 -6.56 -1.63 -2.41
CA GLY A 37 -6.30 -1.44 -0.98
C GLY A 37 -5.26 -2.42 -0.41
N SER A 38 -4.65 -2.06 0.73
CA SER A 38 -3.54 -2.81 1.33
C SER A 38 -3.86 -4.25 1.75
N HIS A 39 -5.14 -4.55 2.03
CA HIS A 39 -5.59 -5.87 2.50
C HIS A 39 -6.45 -6.61 1.47
N TYR A 40 -6.48 -6.14 0.23
CA TYR A 40 -7.17 -6.84 -0.85
C TYR A 40 -6.30 -8.03 -1.33
N HIS A 41 -6.93 -9.16 -1.64
CA HIS A 41 -6.20 -10.29 -2.22
C HIS A 41 -5.78 -9.95 -3.65
N PHE A 42 -4.52 -9.55 -3.84
CA PHE A 42 -4.04 -8.92 -5.08
C PHE A 42 -4.29 -9.76 -6.35
N ALA A 43 -4.23 -11.09 -6.23
CA ALA A 43 -4.48 -12.02 -7.34
C ALA A 43 -5.91 -11.99 -7.88
N GLU A 44 -6.88 -11.49 -7.11
CA GLU A 44 -8.29 -11.36 -7.51
C GLU A 44 -8.65 -9.92 -7.87
N SER A 45 -7.66 -9.04 -8.04
CA SER A 45 -7.89 -7.63 -8.34
C SER A 45 -8.48 -7.44 -9.74
N ASN A 46 -8.67 -6.18 -10.16
CA ASN A 46 -9.34 -5.88 -11.42
C ASN A 46 -8.68 -6.65 -12.60
N PRO A 47 -9.44 -7.40 -13.42
CA PRO A 47 -8.89 -8.19 -14.52
C PRO A 47 -8.11 -7.41 -15.59
N ALA A 48 -8.19 -6.08 -15.60
CA ALA A 48 -7.42 -5.22 -16.50
C ALA A 48 -5.99 -4.92 -15.99
N LEU A 49 -5.59 -5.47 -14.83
CA LEU A 49 -4.21 -5.39 -14.34
C LEU A 49 -3.41 -6.60 -14.82
N GLU A 50 -2.38 -6.35 -15.64
CA GLU A 50 -1.41 -7.34 -16.13
C GLU A 50 -0.06 -7.26 -15.41
#